data_AF-A0A9N8F0H5-F1
#
_entry.id   AF-A0A9N8F0H5-F1
#
_cell.length_a   1.000
_cell.length_b   1.000
_cell.length_c   1.000
_cell.angle_alpha   90.00
_cell.angle_beta   90.00
_cell.angle_gamma   90.00
#
_symmetry.space_group_name_H-M   'P 1'
#
loop_
_entity.id
_entity.type
_entity.pdbx_description
1 polymer ?
#
loop_
_entity_poly.entity_id
_entity_poly.type
_entity_poly.pdbx_seq_one_letter_code
_entity_poly.pdbx_strand_id
1 'polypeptide(L)'
;MDYTAASQALGPKRFSVLKTYQSIPEASDLEWSDDFFEGDDGIVAVFDFDYLQIVDFNTQMAFAGLVPTLGSQIEWEAYAQHVAVTVDGIRFVQDKRKSCWGISVCDKGRHSKTVPFDKITDCDIVEPAGAECLCIPRVLMTVNIDTASSGGESRQYELKITGLQDAHRFKQLVWAMKRATRGGGTGAAPAYYQAPQALEMTERANGSSAANALERARSGESNGTVKNLLRDIRTELRENNQLMREMREKEKDQGIEKVQGTGSCKDAAATFEKGEMA
;
A
#
# COMPACT_ATOMS: atom_id res chain seq x y z
N MET A 1 -23.26 7.73 -11.75
CA MET A 1 -22.71 8.41 -10.56
C MET A 1 -21.85 9.54 -11.09
N ASP A 2 -22.49 10.68 -11.31
CA ASP A 2 -21.82 11.91 -11.72
C ASP A 2 -21.21 12.56 -10.47
N TYR A 3 -19.96 12.22 -10.17
CA TYR A 3 -19.21 12.81 -9.05
C TYR A 3 -18.77 14.26 -9.32
N THR A 4 -19.08 14.83 -10.48
CA THR A 4 -18.35 15.98 -11.03
C THR A 4 -19.03 17.33 -10.91
N ALA A 5 -20.33 17.42 -10.59
CA ALA A 5 -21.06 18.69 -10.72
C ALA A 5 -21.15 19.54 -9.44
N ALA A 6 -21.00 18.96 -8.25
CA ALA A 6 -21.23 19.69 -6.98
C ALA A 6 -19.95 20.17 -6.27
N SER A 7 -18.75 19.71 -6.65
CA SER A 7 -17.50 20.09 -5.95
C SER A 7 -16.76 21.31 -6.52
N GLN A 8 -17.23 21.90 -7.64
CA GLN A 8 -16.47 22.96 -8.34
C GLN A 8 -16.51 24.36 -7.70
N ALA A 9 -17.31 24.59 -6.66
CA ALA A 9 -17.47 25.93 -6.07
C ALA A 9 -16.46 26.26 -4.95
N LEU A 10 -15.80 25.25 -4.39
CA LEU A 10 -14.74 25.43 -3.39
C LEU A 10 -13.42 25.12 -4.09
N GLY A 11 -12.48 26.07 -4.08
CA GLY A 11 -11.15 25.83 -4.63
C GLY A 11 -10.51 24.57 -4.02
N PRO A 12 -9.50 23.97 -4.69
CA PRO A 12 -8.91 22.72 -4.25
C PRO A 12 -8.42 22.87 -2.80
N LYS A 13 -8.93 22.03 -1.92
CA LYS A 13 -8.54 22.00 -0.52
C LYS A 13 -7.06 21.63 -0.47
N ARG A 14 -6.25 22.45 0.20
CA ARG A 14 -4.83 22.15 0.42
C ARG A 14 -4.64 21.64 1.84
N PHE A 15 -3.94 20.54 1.93
CA PHE A 15 -3.53 19.92 3.18
C PHE A 15 -2.03 20.13 3.37
N SER A 16 -1.61 20.28 4.61
CA SER A 16 -0.21 20.42 4.99
C SER A 16 0.11 19.46 6.12
N VAL A 17 1.40 19.15 6.25
CA VAL A 17 1.90 18.22 7.27
C VAL A 17 1.55 18.71 8.68
N LEU A 18 1.06 17.79 9.51
CA LEU A 18 0.74 18.04 10.91
C LEU A 18 1.95 18.63 11.65
N LYS A 19 1.70 19.60 12.53
CA LYS A 19 2.74 20.32 13.29
C LYS A 19 3.74 19.39 14.00
N THR A 20 3.29 18.23 14.46
CA THR A 20 4.12 17.22 15.12
C THR A 20 5.25 16.71 14.21
N TYR A 21 5.02 16.63 12.90
CA TYR A 21 5.99 16.12 11.92
C TYR A 21 6.75 17.23 11.20
N GLN A 22 6.49 18.51 11.48
CA GLN A 22 7.25 19.63 10.90
C GLN A 22 8.72 19.64 11.33
N SER A 23 9.07 18.92 12.40
CA SER A 23 10.47 18.72 12.81
C SER A 23 11.27 17.83 11.85
N ILE A 24 10.58 17.04 11.02
CA ILE A 24 11.19 16.24 9.97
C ILE A 24 11.32 17.15 8.73
N PRO A 25 12.54 17.56 8.35
CA PRO A 25 12.71 18.52 7.26
C PRO A 25 12.19 17.96 5.93
N GLU A 26 12.28 16.63 5.73
CA GLU A 26 11.73 15.95 4.54
C GLU A 26 10.20 16.01 4.45
N ALA A 27 9.50 16.36 5.54
CA ALA A 27 8.05 16.52 5.56
C ALA A 27 7.61 18.00 5.58
N SER A 28 8.50 18.92 5.95
CA SER A 28 8.12 20.28 6.35
C SER A 28 7.50 21.13 5.24
N ASP A 29 7.81 20.86 3.97
CA ASP A 29 7.35 21.59 2.79
C ASP A 29 6.34 20.80 1.94
N LEU A 30 5.85 19.66 2.44
CA LEU A 30 4.88 18.85 1.71
C LEU A 30 3.48 19.45 1.85
N GLU A 31 2.91 19.81 0.71
CA GLU A 31 1.50 20.15 0.53
C GLU A 31 0.88 19.18 -0.47
N TRP A 32 -0.37 18.80 -0.24
CA TRP A 32 -1.14 17.97 -1.18
C TRP A 32 -2.58 18.47 -1.28
N SER A 33 -3.26 18.11 -2.37
CA SER A 33 -4.66 18.50 -2.60
C SER A 33 -5.65 17.34 -2.65
N ASP A 34 -5.18 16.10 -2.62
CA ASP A 34 -6.04 14.91 -2.64
C ASP A 34 -6.82 14.80 -1.31
N ASP A 35 -8.15 14.76 -1.41
CA ASP A 35 -9.09 14.62 -0.30
C ASP A 35 -9.48 13.16 -0.03
N PHE A 36 -8.94 12.20 -0.77
CA PHE A 36 -9.27 10.77 -0.64
C PHE A 36 -9.08 10.22 0.78
N PHE A 37 -8.07 10.73 1.50
CA PHE A 37 -7.77 10.34 2.89
C PHE A 37 -8.35 11.33 3.92
N GLU A 38 -9.29 12.18 3.54
CA GLU A 38 -9.95 13.07 4.49
C GLU A 38 -10.72 12.26 5.55
N GLY A 39 -10.38 12.50 6.82
CA GLY A 39 -10.97 11.79 7.97
C GLY A 39 -10.20 10.54 8.38
N ASP A 40 -9.17 10.13 7.63
CA ASP A 40 -8.25 9.10 8.10
C ASP A 40 -7.25 9.71 9.09
N ASP A 41 -7.19 9.13 10.30
CA ASP A 41 -6.24 9.55 11.32
C ASP A 41 -4.79 9.17 10.94
N GLY A 42 -3.85 10.02 11.35
CA GLY A 42 -2.43 9.73 11.23
C GLY A 42 -1.87 9.79 9.81
N ILE A 43 -2.52 10.49 8.89
CA ILE A 43 -1.94 10.82 7.58
C ILE A 43 -0.84 11.87 7.77
N VAL A 44 0.36 11.55 7.29
CA VAL A 44 1.53 12.45 7.34
C VAL A 44 1.62 13.22 6.03
N ALA A 45 1.57 12.52 4.89
CA ALA A 45 1.58 13.10 3.55
C ALA A 45 0.89 12.17 2.55
N VAL A 46 0.29 12.75 1.51
CA VAL A 46 -0.28 12.03 0.36
C VAL A 46 0.57 12.37 -0.86
N PHE A 47 0.83 11.38 -1.72
CA PHE A 47 1.65 11.56 -2.92
C PHE A 47 0.82 11.29 -4.17
N ASP A 48 0.88 12.23 -5.11
CA ASP A 48 0.18 12.13 -6.37
C ASP A 48 0.94 11.26 -7.39
N PHE A 49 0.16 10.68 -8.29
CA PHE A 49 0.64 9.95 -9.45
C PHE A 49 0.62 10.85 -10.69
N ASP A 50 1.56 10.64 -11.61
CA ASP A 50 1.48 11.21 -12.96
C ASP A 50 0.48 10.40 -13.78
N TYR A 51 -0.81 10.59 -13.50
CA TYR A 51 -1.89 9.82 -14.12
C TYR A 51 -1.87 9.88 -15.64
N LEU A 52 -1.55 11.05 -16.22
CA LEU A 52 -1.48 11.22 -17.66
C LEU A 52 -0.35 10.39 -18.26
N GLN A 53 0.84 10.41 -17.65
CA GLN A 53 1.97 9.61 -18.11
C GLN A 53 1.71 8.10 -17.93
N ILE A 54 1.04 7.70 -16.84
CA ILE A 54 0.63 6.31 -16.62
C ILE A 54 -0.35 5.85 -17.71
N VAL A 55 -1.37 6.67 -18.01
CA VAL A 55 -2.38 6.34 -19.03
C VAL A 55 -1.75 6.26 -20.41
N ASP A 56 -0.92 7.22 -20.80
CA ASP A 56 -0.24 7.22 -22.10
C ASP A 56 0.69 6.01 -22.26
N PHE A 57 1.56 5.77 -21.27
CA PHE A 57 2.47 4.62 -21.28
C PHE A 57 1.73 3.28 -21.37
N ASN A 58 0.71 3.08 -20.54
CA ASN A 58 -0.07 1.84 -20.55
C ASN A 58 -0.89 1.68 -21.83
N THR A 59 -1.37 2.78 -22.42
CA THR A 59 -2.11 2.75 -23.70
C THR A 59 -1.19 2.33 -24.84
N GLN A 60 0.03 2.86 -24.88
CA GLN A 60 1.05 2.44 -25.85
C GLN A 60 1.41 0.95 -25.67
N MET A 61 1.60 0.51 -24.44
CA MET A 61 1.89 -0.90 -24.12
C MET A 61 0.75 -1.84 -24.53
N ALA A 62 -0.51 -1.47 -24.26
CA ALA A 62 -1.66 -2.26 -24.65
C ALA A 62 -1.80 -2.37 -26.19
N PHE A 63 -1.58 -1.27 -26.89
CA PHE A 63 -1.59 -1.24 -28.36
C PHE A 63 -0.50 -2.15 -28.95
N ALA A 64 0.72 -2.09 -28.40
CA ALA A 64 1.82 -2.97 -28.82
C ALA A 64 1.55 -4.45 -28.50
N GLY A 65 0.84 -4.73 -27.41
CA GLY A 65 0.41 -6.09 -27.03
C GLY A 65 -0.71 -6.68 -27.89
N LEU A 66 -1.22 -5.95 -28.89
CA LEU A 66 -2.39 -6.32 -29.71
C LEU A 66 -3.64 -6.65 -28.88
N VAL A 67 -3.71 -6.18 -27.64
CA VAL A 67 -4.90 -6.29 -26.81
C VAL A 67 -5.66 -4.99 -26.99
N PRO A 68 -6.81 -4.98 -27.68
CA PRO A 68 -7.66 -3.79 -27.76
C PRO A 68 -8.33 -3.57 -26.39
N THR A 69 -7.55 -3.13 -25.41
CA THR A 69 -8.11 -2.59 -24.18
C THR A 69 -8.66 -1.21 -24.50
N LEU A 70 -9.88 -0.93 -24.05
CA LEU A 70 -10.42 0.41 -24.11
C LEU A 70 -9.56 1.34 -23.25
N GLY A 71 -9.17 2.50 -23.78
CA GLY A 71 -8.40 3.51 -23.03
C GLY A 71 -9.04 3.86 -21.69
N SER A 72 -10.37 3.83 -21.61
CA SER A 72 -11.12 4.04 -20.37
C SER A 72 -10.78 3.04 -19.26
N GLN A 73 -10.46 1.78 -19.59
CA GLN A 73 -10.07 0.80 -18.56
C GLN A 73 -8.71 1.14 -17.95
N ILE A 74 -7.78 1.65 -18.75
CA ILE A 74 -6.46 2.09 -18.30
C ILE A 74 -6.60 3.35 -17.44
N GLU A 75 -7.44 4.29 -17.86
CA GLU A 75 -7.77 5.48 -17.06
C GLU A 75 -8.35 5.09 -15.70
N TRP A 76 -9.39 4.24 -15.66
CA TRP A 76 -9.98 3.81 -14.39
C TRP A 76 -9.00 3.09 -13.48
N GLU A 77 -8.05 2.32 -14.04
CA GLU A 77 -7.00 1.66 -13.26
C GLU A 77 -5.99 2.67 -12.72
N ALA A 78 -5.59 3.68 -13.49
CA ALA A 78 -4.65 4.71 -13.08
C ALA A 78 -5.23 5.61 -11.97
N TYR A 79 -6.44 6.15 -12.18
CA TYR A 79 -7.10 7.06 -11.23
C TYR A 79 -7.61 6.40 -9.96
N ALA A 80 -7.66 5.07 -9.90
CA ALA A 80 -8.07 4.36 -8.69
C ALA A 80 -6.92 4.18 -7.68
N GLN A 81 -5.68 4.53 -8.02
CA GLN A 81 -4.53 4.28 -7.15
C GLN A 81 -4.23 5.52 -6.29
N HIS A 82 -4.15 5.33 -4.99
CA HIS A 82 -3.80 6.36 -4.02
C HIS A 82 -2.72 5.84 -3.08
N VAL A 83 -1.76 6.69 -2.73
CA VAL A 83 -0.72 6.35 -1.77
C VAL A 83 -0.55 7.46 -0.73
N ALA A 84 -0.52 7.05 0.53
CA ALA A 84 -0.27 7.94 1.65
C ALA A 84 0.81 7.36 2.57
N VAL A 85 1.60 8.24 3.14
CA VAL A 85 2.50 7.93 4.26
C VAL A 85 1.73 8.27 5.53
N THR A 86 1.54 7.27 6.39
CA THR A 86 0.87 7.37 7.69
C THR A 86 1.90 7.32 8.83
N VAL A 87 1.46 7.52 10.07
CA VAL A 87 2.30 7.35 11.27
C VAL A 87 2.85 5.94 11.39
N ASP A 88 2.05 4.94 11.01
CA ASP A 88 2.39 3.53 11.21
C ASP A 88 3.16 2.93 10.02
N GLY A 89 2.99 3.48 8.82
CA GLY A 89 3.59 2.94 7.61
C GLY A 89 3.09 3.57 6.31
N ILE A 90 3.27 2.84 5.22
CA ILE A 90 2.82 3.23 3.87
C ILE A 90 1.44 2.60 3.63
N ARG A 91 0.43 3.42 3.35
CA ARG A 91 -0.91 2.98 2.97
C ARG A 91 -1.09 3.13 1.47
N PHE A 92 -1.26 2.01 0.77
CA PHE A 92 -1.61 1.95 -0.64
C PHE A 92 -3.05 1.49 -0.78
N VAL A 93 -3.86 2.28 -1.49
CA VAL A 93 -5.26 1.99 -1.73
C VAL A 93 -5.52 1.98 -3.22
N GLN A 94 -6.16 0.92 -3.69
CA GLN A 94 -6.80 0.88 -5.00
C GLN A 94 -8.30 0.95 -4.78
N ASP A 95 -8.95 2.02 -5.24
CA ASP A 95 -10.37 2.20 -5.09
C ASP A 95 -11.19 1.25 -5.99
N LYS A 96 -12.47 1.13 -5.66
CA LYS A 96 -13.43 0.38 -6.47
C LYS A 96 -13.49 1.02 -7.86
N ARG A 97 -13.30 0.19 -8.88
CA ARG A 97 -13.32 0.63 -10.27
C ARG A 97 -14.07 -0.33 -11.16
N LYS A 98 -14.60 0.19 -12.25
CA LYS A 98 -15.17 -0.63 -13.31
C LYS A 98 -14.06 -1.43 -13.98
N SER A 99 -14.36 -2.65 -14.37
CA SER A 99 -13.48 -3.43 -15.25
C SER A 99 -14.30 -4.07 -16.38
N CYS A 100 -13.63 -4.80 -17.29
CA CYS A 100 -14.26 -5.49 -18.42
C CYS A 100 -15.31 -4.64 -19.17
N TRP A 101 -14.84 -3.64 -19.93
CA TRP A 101 -15.71 -2.82 -20.79
C TRP A 101 -16.79 -2.02 -20.04
N GLY A 102 -16.65 -1.86 -18.72
CA GLY A 102 -17.58 -1.10 -17.90
C GLY A 102 -18.81 -1.90 -17.45
N ILE A 103 -18.80 -3.23 -17.62
CA ILE A 103 -19.89 -4.10 -17.16
C ILE A 103 -19.79 -4.26 -15.64
N SER A 104 -20.86 -3.91 -14.93
CA SER A 104 -20.90 -3.88 -13.45
C SER A 104 -20.64 -5.23 -12.76
N VAL A 105 -20.91 -6.34 -13.45
CA VAL A 105 -20.65 -7.71 -12.95
C VAL A 105 -19.15 -7.96 -12.77
N CYS A 106 -18.30 -7.16 -13.41
CA CYS A 106 -16.86 -7.26 -13.36
C CYS A 106 -16.22 -6.11 -12.57
N ASP A 107 -16.96 -5.34 -11.78
CA ASP A 107 -16.36 -4.30 -10.94
C ASP A 107 -15.29 -4.90 -10.02
N LYS A 108 -14.09 -4.31 -10.02
CA LYS A 108 -13.05 -4.66 -9.06
C LYS A 108 -13.34 -3.94 -7.76
N GLY A 109 -13.41 -4.69 -6.66
CA GLY A 109 -13.59 -4.13 -5.32
C GLY A 109 -12.39 -3.27 -4.86
N ARG A 110 -12.62 -2.46 -3.82
CA ARG A 110 -11.56 -1.68 -3.17
C ARG A 110 -10.55 -2.62 -2.52
N HIS A 111 -9.27 -2.40 -2.78
CA HIS A 111 -8.16 -3.13 -2.17
C HIS A 111 -7.28 -2.15 -1.42
N SER A 112 -7.03 -2.40 -0.14
CA SER A 112 -6.14 -1.57 0.67
C SER A 112 -5.04 -2.42 1.29
N LYS A 113 -3.82 -1.89 1.30
CA LYS A 113 -2.66 -2.53 1.88
C LYS A 113 -1.87 -1.50 2.66
N THR A 114 -1.58 -1.80 3.92
CA THR A 114 -0.72 -0.96 4.76
C THR A 114 0.55 -1.74 5.09
N VAL A 115 1.70 -1.19 4.72
CA VAL A 115 3.03 -1.75 4.99
C VAL A 115 3.65 -0.98 6.15
N PRO A 116 3.75 -1.57 7.35
CA PRO A 116 4.28 -0.87 8.52
C PRO A 116 5.78 -0.62 8.40
N PHE A 117 6.28 0.51 8.91
CA PHE A 117 7.70 0.91 8.76
C PHE A 117 8.69 -0.10 9.35
N ASP A 118 8.30 -0.80 10.41
CA ASP A 118 9.16 -1.80 11.05
C ASP A 118 9.47 -2.97 10.11
N LYS A 119 8.51 -3.35 9.27
CA LYS A 119 8.66 -4.46 8.32
C LYS A 119 9.43 -4.09 7.08
N ILE A 120 9.50 -2.80 6.73
CA ILE A 120 10.22 -2.34 5.53
C ILE A 120 11.70 -2.61 5.74
N THR A 121 12.27 -3.48 4.92
CA THR A 121 13.71 -3.72 4.89
C THR A 121 14.38 -2.72 3.96
N ASP A 122 13.80 -2.54 2.77
CA ASP A 122 14.34 -1.67 1.73
C ASP A 122 13.24 -0.91 0.98
N CYS A 123 13.63 0.22 0.39
CA CYS A 123 12.79 1.04 -0.46
C CYS A 123 13.64 1.57 -1.61
N ASP A 124 13.50 0.95 -2.77
CA ASP A 124 14.30 1.24 -3.96
C ASP A 124 13.50 1.98 -5.02
N ILE A 125 14.18 2.89 -5.70
CA ILE A 125 13.64 3.61 -6.84
C ILE A 125 14.35 3.06 -8.07
N VAL A 126 13.57 2.48 -8.96
CA VAL A 126 14.02 2.11 -10.29
C VAL A 126 13.68 3.26 -11.22
N GLU A 127 14.72 3.97 -11.63
CA GLU A 127 14.60 5.03 -12.62
C GLU A 127 14.14 4.46 -13.97
N PRO A 128 13.40 5.24 -14.77
CA PRO A 128 12.97 4.86 -16.11
C PRO A 128 14.18 4.75 -17.04
N ALA A 129 14.80 3.58 -17.07
CA ALA A 129 15.93 3.26 -17.94
C ALA A 129 15.58 2.12 -18.90
N GLY A 130 15.97 2.31 -20.17
CA GLY A 130 15.77 1.32 -21.23
C GLY A 130 14.37 1.35 -21.84
N ALA A 131 14.03 0.26 -22.54
CA ALA A 131 12.76 0.09 -23.21
C ALA A 131 12.04 -1.14 -22.63
N GLU A 132 10.73 -1.03 -22.38
CA GLU A 132 9.90 -2.14 -21.91
C GLU A 132 9.64 -3.14 -23.05
N CYS A 133 9.58 -2.61 -24.27
CA CYS A 133 9.40 -3.35 -25.53
C CYS A 133 10.29 -2.73 -26.62
N LEU A 134 10.50 -3.42 -27.74
CA LEU A 134 11.35 -3.02 -28.88
C LEU A 134 11.23 -1.54 -29.29
N CYS A 135 10.06 -0.92 -29.09
CA CYS A 135 9.76 0.44 -29.54
C CYS A 135 9.20 1.38 -28.46
N ILE A 136 9.04 0.94 -27.21
CA ILE A 136 8.39 1.74 -26.16
C ILE A 136 9.38 1.99 -25.02
N PRO A 137 9.86 3.23 -24.83
CA PRO A 137 10.74 3.57 -23.73
C PRO A 137 10.00 3.44 -22.40
N ARG A 138 10.68 2.94 -21.37
CA ARG A 138 10.14 3.00 -20.00
C ARG A 138 10.22 4.45 -19.54
N VAL A 139 9.09 5.07 -19.21
CA VAL A 139 9.02 6.48 -18.77
C VAL A 139 8.63 6.64 -17.30
N LEU A 140 7.99 5.61 -16.72
CA LEU A 140 7.47 5.67 -15.35
C LEU A 140 8.54 5.29 -14.32
N MET A 141 8.73 6.14 -13.31
CA MET A 141 9.48 5.77 -12.10
C MET A 141 8.75 4.66 -11.36
N THR A 142 9.51 3.70 -10.84
CA THR A 142 8.95 2.59 -10.04
C THR A 142 9.58 2.59 -8.66
N VAL A 143 8.74 2.61 -7.62
CA VAL A 143 9.16 2.42 -6.23
C VAL A 143 8.86 0.98 -5.83
N ASN A 144 9.91 0.24 -5.49
CA ASN A 144 9.84 -1.12 -4.97
C ASN A 144 10.06 -1.09 -3.47
N ILE A 145 9.09 -1.63 -2.71
CA ILE A 145 9.15 -1.70 -1.25
C ILE A 145 9.29 -3.16 -0.87
N ASP A 146 10.42 -3.47 -0.23
CA ASP A 146 10.72 -4.79 0.30
C ASP A 146 10.48 -4.83 1.79
N THR A 147 10.00 -5.98 2.24
CA THR A 147 9.81 -6.26 3.66
C THR A 147 10.57 -7.51 4.07
N ALA A 148 10.72 -7.70 5.38
CA ALA A 148 11.36 -8.90 5.92
C ALA A 148 10.70 -10.22 5.45
N SER A 149 9.45 -10.17 4.98
CA SER A 149 8.73 -11.32 4.44
C SER A 149 8.86 -11.54 2.93
N SER A 150 9.51 -10.66 2.15
CA SER A 150 9.62 -10.80 0.68
C SER A 150 10.66 -11.84 0.21
N GLY A 151 11.30 -12.57 1.13
CA GLY A 151 12.37 -13.56 0.85
C GLY A 151 11.93 -14.88 0.19
N GLY A 152 10.82 -14.92 -0.55
CA GLY A 152 10.41 -16.08 -1.34
C GLY A 152 11.32 -16.34 -2.54
N GLU A 153 11.27 -17.55 -3.09
CA GLU A 153 12.04 -17.96 -4.28
C GLU A 153 11.71 -17.08 -5.51
N SER A 154 10.49 -16.55 -5.57
CA SER A 154 10.13 -15.43 -6.42
C SER A 154 10.41 -14.12 -5.69
N ARG A 155 11.41 -13.35 -6.16
CA ARG A 155 11.69 -11.95 -5.73
C ARG A 155 10.53 -11.01 -6.07
N GLN A 156 9.37 -11.24 -5.48
CA GLN A 156 8.21 -10.38 -5.61
C GLN A 156 8.26 -9.35 -4.49
N TYR A 157 8.45 -8.09 -4.88
CA TYR A 157 8.33 -6.96 -3.98
C TYR A 157 6.97 -6.99 -3.29
N GLU A 158 6.94 -6.67 -1.99
CA GLU A 158 5.68 -6.70 -1.26
C GLU A 158 4.71 -5.63 -1.79
N LEU A 159 5.24 -4.46 -2.13
CA LEU A 159 4.49 -3.38 -2.74
C LEU A 159 5.32 -2.75 -3.85
N LYS A 160 4.72 -2.65 -5.04
CA LYS A 160 5.30 -2.01 -6.22
C LYS A 160 4.38 -0.86 -6.61
N ILE A 161 4.93 0.36 -6.63
CA ILE A 161 4.21 1.58 -6.98
C ILE A 161 4.85 2.14 -8.25
N THR A 162 4.05 2.45 -9.27
CA THR A 162 4.54 2.93 -10.57
C THR A 162 3.93 4.27 -10.92
N GLY A 163 4.73 5.20 -11.43
CA GLY A 163 4.27 6.51 -11.89
C GLY A 163 4.00 7.52 -10.77
N LEU A 164 4.70 7.41 -9.63
CA LEU A 164 4.65 8.43 -8.59
C LEU A 164 5.38 9.71 -9.06
N GLN A 165 4.78 10.88 -8.90
CA GLN A 165 5.36 12.14 -9.39
C GLN A 165 6.70 12.47 -8.71
N ASP A 166 6.76 12.32 -7.39
CA ASP A 166 7.94 12.64 -6.57
C ASP A 166 8.47 11.41 -5.82
N ALA A 167 8.88 10.37 -6.56
CA ALA A 167 9.40 9.11 -6.00
C ALA A 167 10.56 9.30 -5.00
N HIS A 168 11.45 10.27 -5.25
CA HIS A 168 12.59 10.53 -4.37
C HIS A 168 12.16 11.15 -3.03
N ARG A 169 11.25 12.13 -3.04
CA ARG A 169 10.70 12.73 -1.81
C ARG A 169 9.95 11.68 -1.00
N PHE A 170 9.16 10.82 -1.67
CA PHE A 170 8.50 9.69 -1.04
C PHE A 170 9.49 8.78 -0.31
N LYS A 171 10.57 8.32 -0.99
CA LYS A 171 11.61 7.49 -0.35
C LYS A 171 12.25 8.19 0.84
N GLN A 172 12.61 9.46 0.71
CA GLN A 172 13.22 10.24 1.79
C GLN A 172 12.31 10.31 3.02
N LEU A 173 11.02 10.61 2.82
CA LEU A 173 10.03 10.65 3.90
C LEU A 173 9.85 9.28 4.57
N VAL A 174 9.75 8.20 3.79
CA VAL A 174 9.62 6.83 4.33
C VAL A 174 10.80 6.48 5.23
N TRP A 175 12.04 6.80 4.82
CA TRP A 175 13.23 6.56 5.64
C TRP A 175 13.33 7.48 6.85
N ALA A 176 12.88 8.73 6.74
CA ALA A 176 12.79 9.64 7.88
C ALA A 176 11.80 9.12 8.93
N MET A 177 10.60 8.72 8.50
CA MET A 177 9.57 8.13 9.36
C MET A 177 10.03 6.82 10.00
N LYS A 178 10.61 5.90 9.22
CA LYS A 178 11.17 4.63 9.74
C LYS A 178 12.22 4.85 10.82
N ARG A 179 13.10 5.85 10.67
CA ARG A 179 14.10 6.21 11.69
C ARG A 179 13.45 6.80 12.94
N ALA A 180 12.46 7.68 12.78
CA ALA A 180 11.72 8.26 13.89
C ALA A 180 10.99 7.19 14.72
N THR A 181 10.39 6.17 14.08
CA THR A 181 9.68 5.07 14.77
C THR A 181 10.63 4.20 15.61
N ARG A 182 11.84 3.89 15.11
CA ARG A 182 12.82 3.04 15.83
C ARG A 182 13.47 3.73 17.03
N GLY A 183 13.53 5.06 17.04
CA GLY A 183 14.02 5.84 18.18
C GLY A 183 13.03 5.97 19.34
N GLY A 184 11.80 5.47 19.18
CA GLY A 184 10.65 5.71 20.07
C GLY A 184 10.58 4.89 21.37
N GLY A 185 11.68 4.22 21.76
CA GLY A 185 11.84 3.75 23.14
C GLY A 185 12.11 4.94 24.06
N THR A 186 11.04 5.61 24.51
CA THR A 186 11.03 6.72 25.48
C THR A 186 11.67 8.05 25.06
N GLY A 187 10.87 8.92 24.45
CA GLY A 187 10.78 10.33 24.86
C GLY A 187 11.95 11.29 24.61
N ALA A 188 12.85 11.02 23.67
CA ALA A 188 13.84 12.02 23.23
C ALA A 188 13.61 12.40 21.76
N ALA A 189 13.34 13.68 21.52
CA ALA A 189 13.30 14.27 20.19
C ALA A 189 14.58 13.93 19.41
N PRO A 190 14.51 13.72 18.09
CA PRO A 190 15.66 13.30 17.30
C PRO A 190 16.73 14.40 17.33
N ALA A 191 17.89 14.05 17.90
CA ALA A 191 19.09 14.85 17.76
C ALA A 191 19.43 14.98 16.27
N TYR A 192 19.65 16.22 15.85
CA TYR A 192 20.11 16.67 14.53
C TYR A 192 21.04 15.69 13.82
N TYR A 193 20.90 15.62 12.49
CA TYR A 193 21.81 14.99 11.52
C TYR A 193 23.28 14.96 11.97
N GLN A 194 23.68 13.90 12.66
CA GLN A 194 25.03 13.39 12.55
C GLN A 194 24.99 12.31 11.48
N ALA A 195 25.42 12.69 10.28
CA ALA A 195 25.93 11.73 9.31
C ALA A 195 26.92 10.81 10.06
N PRO A 196 26.95 9.49 9.79
CA PRO A 196 27.90 8.60 10.41
C PRO A 196 29.30 9.14 10.10
N GLN A 197 29.93 9.79 11.09
CA GLN A 197 31.36 10.03 11.02
C GLN A 197 31.97 8.64 10.88
N ALA A 198 32.79 8.50 9.84
CA ALA A 198 33.55 7.30 9.59
C ALA A 198 34.05 6.78 10.93
N LEU A 199 33.59 5.58 11.30
CA LEU A 199 34.19 4.82 12.38
C LEU A 199 35.64 4.61 11.96
N GLU A 200 36.49 5.51 12.44
CA GLU A 200 37.92 5.31 12.49
C GLU A 200 38.10 3.99 13.21
N MET A 201 38.52 2.96 12.46
CA MET A 201 38.92 1.68 13.04
C MET A 201 40.14 1.94 13.90
N THR A 202 39.93 2.32 15.16
CA THR A 202 40.98 2.26 16.15
C THR A 202 41.20 0.77 16.45
N GLU A 203 42.23 0.20 15.85
CA GLU A 203 42.82 -1.07 16.26
C GLU A 203 43.06 -1.03 17.77
N ARG A 204 42.19 -1.69 18.53
CA ARG A 204 42.42 -1.95 19.95
C ARG A 204 42.71 -3.43 20.14
N ALA A 205 43.99 -3.75 19.97
CA ALA A 205 44.60 -4.94 20.50
C ALA A 205 44.56 -4.88 22.04
N ASN A 206 43.70 -5.70 22.66
CA ASN A 206 43.86 -6.29 24.00
C ASN A 206 42.59 -7.12 24.25
N GLY A 207 42.62 -8.45 24.35
CA GLY A 207 43.49 -9.20 25.23
C GLY A 207 42.71 -9.57 26.50
N SER A 208 41.94 -10.67 26.41
CA SER A 208 41.63 -11.58 27.51
C SER A 208 40.76 -11.07 28.68
N SER A 209 39.45 -11.40 28.69
CA SER A 209 38.67 -11.72 29.93
C SER A 209 37.19 -12.11 29.75
N ALA A 210 36.62 -12.14 28.53
CA ALA A 210 35.17 -12.40 28.36
C ALA A 210 34.75 -13.89 28.21
N ALA A 211 35.69 -14.84 28.33
CA ALA A 211 35.38 -16.26 28.10
C ALA A 211 34.73 -16.99 29.29
N ASN A 212 34.76 -16.44 30.51
CA ASN A 212 34.29 -17.13 31.71
C ASN A 212 32.87 -16.73 32.19
N ALA A 213 32.20 -15.79 31.53
CA ALA A 213 30.86 -15.33 31.94
C ALA A 213 29.70 -16.05 31.23
N LEU A 214 29.94 -16.70 30.08
CA LEU A 214 28.88 -17.30 29.26
C LEU A 214 28.56 -18.76 29.66
N GLU A 215 29.40 -19.42 30.45
CA GLU A 215 29.24 -20.85 30.77
C GLU A 215 28.38 -21.13 32.02
N ARG A 216 28.02 -20.09 32.80
CA ARG A 216 27.17 -20.22 34.00
C ARG A 216 25.66 -20.02 33.79
N ALA A 217 25.20 -19.72 32.58
CA ALA A 217 23.77 -19.57 32.27
C ALA A 217 23.14 -20.83 31.63
N ARG A 218 23.86 -21.96 31.60
CA ARG A 218 23.48 -23.18 30.86
C ARG A 218 22.84 -24.28 31.71
N SER A 219 22.39 -23.98 32.92
CA SER A 219 21.42 -24.78 33.70
C SER A 219 20.02 -24.23 33.41
N GLY A 220 19.14 -24.88 32.64
CA GLY A 220 18.76 -26.27 32.76
C GLY A 220 17.26 -26.44 33.09
N GLU A 221 16.46 -25.37 33.15
CA GLU A 221 15.07 -25.47 33.66
C GLU A 221 13.97 -24.83 32.77
N SER A 222 14.30 -23.97 31.81
CA SER A 222 13.29 -23.26 30.97
C SER A 222 12.85 -24.01 29.71
N ASN A 223 13.61 -25.02 29.27
CA ASN A 223 13.40 -25.62 27.94
C ASN A 223 12.14 -26.53 27.87
N GLY A 224 11.63 -27.01 29.01
CA GLY A 224 10.40 -27.79 29.07
C GLY A 224 9.15 -26.92 28.90
N THR A 225 9.11 -25.77 29.59
CA THR A 225 7.98 -24.83 29.55
C THR A 225 7.80 -24.23 28.16
N VAL A 226 8.90 -23.86 27.50
CA VAL A 226 8.85 -23.34 26.12
C VAL A 226 8.35 -24.39 25.13
N LYS A 227 8.76 -25.66 25.29
CA LYS A 227 8.29 -26.75 24.42
C LYS A 227 6.80 -27.04 24.59
N ASN A 228 6.28 -26.96 25.82
CA ASN A 228 4.85 -27.11 26.08
C ASN A 228 4.06 -25.95 25.48
N LEU A 229 4.51 -24.71 25.68
CA LEU A 229 3.86 -23.52 25.10
C LEU A 229 3.82 -23.58 23.57
N LEU A 230 4.91 -24.00 22.92
CA LEU A 230 4.95 -24.16 21.46
C LEU A 230 4.03 -25.28 20.96
N ARG A 231 3.76 -26.31 21.79
CA ARG A 231 2.81 -27.37 21.46
C ARG A 231 1.37 -26.87 21.54
N ASP A 232 1.06 -26.07 22.56
CA ASP A 232 -0.27 -25.50 22.77
C ASP A 232 -0.61 -24.51 21.65
N ILE A 233 0.31 -23.59 21.33
CA ILE A 233 0.16 -22.65 20.21
C ILE A 233 -0.10 -23.38 18.89
N ARG A 234 0.59 -24.51 18.65
CA ARG A 234 0.41 -25.30 17.42
C ARG A 234 -0.96 -25.97 17.36
N THR A 235 -1.53 -26.33 18.51
CA THR A 235 -2.85 -26.96 18.61
C THR A 235 -3.94 -25.93 18.38
N GLU A 236 -3.86 -24.77 19.04
CA GLU A 236 -4.80 -23.65 18.83
C GLU A 236 -4.78 -23.14 17.39
N LEU A 237 -3.61 -23.05 16.74
CA LEU A 237 -3.54 -22.67 15.33
C LEU A 237 -4.23 -23.67 14.40
N ARG A 238 -4.25 -24.97 14.74
CA ARG A 238 -5.00 -25.97 13.96
C ARG A 238 -6.50 -25.80 14.15
N GLU A 239 -6.95 -25.59 15.37
CA GLU A 239 -8.36 -25.38 15.69
C GLU A 239 -8.90 -24.10 15.06
N ASN A 240 -8.18 -22.98 15.17
CA ASN A 240 -8.57 -21.72 14.52
C ASN A 240 -8.65 -21.84 12.99
N ASN A 241 -7.72 -22.54 12.37
CA ASN A 241 -7.77 -22.78 10.92
C ASN A 241 -8.97 -23.66 10.51
N GLN A 242 -9.36 -24.62 11.36
CA GLN A 242 -10.53 -25.44 11.12
C GLN A 242 -11.83 -24.64 11.28
N LEU A 243 -11.95 -23.84 12.34
CA LEU A 243 -13.08 -22.94 12.57
C LEU A 243 -13.28 -21.96 11.40
N MET A 244 -12.20 -21.40 10.86
CA MET A 244 -12.26 -20.50 9.70
C MET A 244 -12.74 -21.21 8.43
N ARG A 245 -12.47 -22.51 8.26
CA ARG A 245 -13.02 -23.31 7.16
C ARG A 245 -14.51 -23.56 7.34
N GLU A 246 -14.94 -23.93 8.54
CA GLU A 246 -16.35 -24.16 8.85
C GLU A 246 -17.19 -22.88 8.68
N MET A 247 -16.66 -21.72 9.07
CA MET A 247 -17.36 -20.44 8.84
C MET A 247 -17.51 -20.13 7.35
N ARG A 248 -16.47 -20.39 6.53
CA ARG A 248 -16.56 -20.21 5.07
C ARG A 248 -17.54 -21.18 4.40
N GLU A 249 -17.70 -22.39 4.94
CA GLU A 249 -18.70 -23.34 4.44
C GLU A 249 -20.12 -22.88 4.80
N LYS A 250 -20.36 -22.44 6.04
CA LYS A 250 -21.64 -21.86 6.45
C LYS A 250 -22.02 -20.61 5.66
N GLU A 251 -21.05 -19.76 5.31
CA GLU A 251 -21.29 -18.58 4.46
C GLU A 251 -21.73 -18.97 3.04
N LYS A 252 -21.20 -20.06 2.48
CA LYS A 252 -21.64 -20.57 1.16
C LYS A 252 -23.08 -21.08 1.21
N ASP A 253 -23.44 -21.80 2.27
CA ASP A 253 -24.78 -22.34 2.43
C ASP A 253 -25.83 -21.23 2.59
N GLN A 254 -25.52 -20.19 3.37
CA GLN A 254 -26.40 -19.02 3.53
C GLN A 254 -26.50 -18.14 2.28
N GLY A 255 -25.46 -18.13 1.44
CA GLY A 255 -25.44 -17.38 0.18
C GLY A 255 -26.32 -18.00 -0.91
N ILE A 256 -26.51 -19.32 -0.90
CA ILE A 256 -27.30 -20.04 -1.92
C ILE A 256 -28.81 -19.89 -1.66
N GLU A 257 -29.24 -19.79 -0.40
CA GLU A 257 -30.67 -19.72 -0.05
C GLU A 257 -31.31 -18.36 -0.38
N LYS A 258 -30.52 -17.28 -0.53
CA LYS A 258 -31.05 -15.94 -0.84
C LYS A 258 -31.28 -15.64 -2.32
N VAL A 259 -30.95 -16.54 -3.25
CA VAL A 259 -31.07 -16.27 -4.70
C VAL A 259 -32.37 -16.82 -5.32
N GLN A 260 -33.15 -17.64 -4.61
CA GLN A 260 -34.37 -18.25 -5.18
C GLN A 260 -35.70 -17.53 -4.91
N GLY A 261 -35.71 -16.37 -4.24
CA GLY A 261 -36.96 -15.71 -3.90
C GLY A 261 -36.89 -14.20 -3.91
N THR A 262 -37.01 -13.58 -5.08
CA THR A 262 -37.91 -12.44 -5.33
C THR A 262 -37.72 -11.89 -6.76
N GLY A 263 -38.83 -11.73 -7.48
CA GLY A 263 -38.97 -10.58 -8.38
C GLY A 263 -38.85 -10.86 -9.87
N SER A 264 -39.84 -11.56 -10.43
CA SER A 264 -40.19 -11.46 -11.85
C SER A 264 -40.61 -10.03 -12.19
N CYS A 265 -39.67 -9.19 -12.64
CA CYS A 265 -39.97 -7.91 -13.29
C CYS A 265 -40.26 -8.14 -14.78
N LYS A 266 -41.40 -8.76 -15.08
CA LYS A 266 -42.07 -8.66 -16.38
C LYS A 266 -43.35 -7.89 -16.11
N ASP A 267 -43.35 -6.59 -16.37
CA ASP A 267 -44.53 -5.74 -16.69
C ASP A 267 -44.21 -4.27 -16.38
N ALA A 268 -43.51 -3.59 -17.30
CA ALA A 268 -43.47 -2.13 -17.35
C ALA A 268 -43.00 -1.67 -18.75
N ALA A 269 -43.81 -1.92 -19.78
CA ALA A 269 -43.60 -1.38 -21.13
C ALA A 269 -44.92 -1.10 -21.84
N ALA A 270 -45.69 -0.16 -21.30
CA ALA A 270 -46.74 0.64 -21.93
C ALA A 270 -46.96 1.78 -20.93
N THR A 271 -46.76 3.06 -21.21
CA THR A 271 -47.36 3.88 -22.26
C THR A 271 -46.56 5.19 -22.26
N PHE A 272 -46.04 5.64 -23.41
CA PHE A 272 -45.63 7.04 -23.56
C PHE A 272 -46.32 7.59 -24.81
N GLU A 273 -47.46 8.22 -24.55
CA GLU A 273 -48.30 8.90 -25.53
C GLU A 273 -47.62 10.17 -26.05
N LYS A 274 -47.89 10.43 -27.33
CA LYS A 274 -47.64 11.67 -28.05
C LYS A 274 -48.34 12.85 -27.37
N GLY A 275 -47.63 13.97 -27.22
CA GLY A 275 -48.19 15.32 -27.19
C GLY A 275 -47.25 16.19 -28.04
N GLU A 276 -47.56 16.46 -29.31
CA GLU A 276 -48.57 17.38 -29.86
C GLU A 276 -47.96 18.78 -30.05
N MET A 277 -47.95 19.19 -31.33
CA MET A 277 -47.49 20.47 -31.84
C MET A 277 -48.51 21.57 -31.52
N ALA A 278 -48.03 22.71 -31.02
CA ALA A 278 -48.58 24.03 -31.31
C ALA A 278 -47.47 25.07 -31.12
#